data_AF-A0A256ZVS8-F1
#
_entry.id   AF-A0A256ZVS8-F1
#
_cell.length_a   1.000
_cell.length_b   1.000
_cell.length_c   1.000
_cell.angle_alpha   90.00
_cell.angle_beta   90.00
_cell.angle_gamma   90.00
#
_symmetry.space_group_name_H-M   'P 1'
#
loop_
_entity.id
_entity.type
_entity.pdbx_description
1 polymer ?
#
loop_
_entity_poly.entity_id
_entity_poly.type
_entity_poly.pdbx_seq_one_letter_code
_entity_poly.pdbx_strand_id
1 'polypeptide(L)'
;LLIGVSLAVSYAGGKAIVSFMEFFFILGLVFKEYFAKILALGILLYAIPFRIARSAGASLIALSIVFTIALPFLPSFVATMSMGEENPLENVNFRGAYDMGDLRNKLGVFFAKGKVTDLHGTPIPYVKTEWYINYNGTRKIAVYYTNAEGYYNAGRPTGGLPLKVDELHVVFHYFGTKLGETSISPKDFKYNPYLDPNSDYVYDFTLNNVVYLGNTILLLVGEGCRIDNVKLDQNKVTISLESSFENHVKILYIPEIVDITSIRVNNVDINITGNEYLWNDIKVSTIEFMISKGESEIEIEFSNVNGKNNFKVMLKDEGYFSDVATTLSQGFNVESLGKTIGKVFFQWTILPITYLTILISITYSFAYALGGRKLRIPIRNYV
;
A
#
# COMPACT_ATOMS: atom_id res chain seq x y z
N LEU A 1 9.26 2.56 3.37
CA LEU A 1 9.02 3.66 4.33
C LEU A 1 9.09 5.05 3.66
N LEU A 2 10.20 5.44 3.03
CA LEU A 2 10.32 6.74 2.33
C LEU A 2 9.28 6.96 1.20
N ILE A 3 8.89 5.89 0.50
CA ILE A 3 7.91 5.94 -0.61
C ILE A 3 6.47 6.08 -0.09
N GLY A 4 6.15 5.46 1.05
CA GLY A 4 4.86 5.63 1.72
C GLY A 4 4.71 7.04 2.30
N VAL A 5 5.81 7.60 2.82
CA VAL A 5 5.89 9.01 3.21
C VAL A 5 5.76 9.91 1.98
N SER A 6 6.36 9.59 0.83
CA SER A 6 6.27 10.40 -0.40
C SER A 6 4.88 10.39 -1.05
N LEU A 7 4.19 9.24 -1.08
CA LEU A 7 2.81 9.12 -1.55
C LEU A 7 1.82 9.75 -0.58
N ALA A 8 2.03 9.59 0.73
CA ALA A 8 1.27 10.31 1.74
C ALA A 8 1.53 11.83 1.68
N VAL A 9 2.76 12.27 1.39
CA VAL A 9 3.11 13.68 1.15
C VAL A 9 2.58 14.16 -0.20
N SER A 10 2.39 13.31 -1.21
CA SER A 10 1.76 13.69 -2.49
C SER A 10 0.24 13.80 -2.37
N TYR A 11 -0.41 12.93 -1.58
CA TYR A 11 -1.86 12.95 -1.37
C TYR A 11 -2.28 13.94 -0.27
N ALA A 12 -1.56 13.99 0.86
CA ALA A 12 -1.71 15.02 1.88
C ALA A 12 -1.15 16.36 1.42
N GLY A 13 -0.08 16.36 0.61
CA GLY A 13 0.38 17.53 -0.13
C GLY A 13 -0.71 17.99 -1.06
N GLY A 14 -1.25 17.17 -1.96
CA GLY A 14 -2.36 17.54 -2.83
C GLY A 14 -3.53 18.19 -2.11
N LYS A 15 -3.92 17.69 -0.93
CA LYS A 15 -4.94 18.33 -0.07
C LYS A 15 -4.47 19.63 0.59
N ALA A 16 -3.24 19.69 1.12
CA ALA A 16 -2.66 20.92 1.69
C ALA A 16 -2.37 22.00 0.62
N ILE A 17 -2.10 21.56 -0.60
CA ILE A 17 -1.71 22.32 -1.78
C ILE A 17 -2.96 22.94 -2.43
N VAL A 18 -4.07 22.19 -2.55
CA VAL A 18 -5.40 22.75 -2.88
C VAL A 18 -5.85 23.74 -1.80
N SER A 19 -5.61 23.40 -0.52
CA SER A 19 -5.94 24.28 0.61
C SER A 19 -5.15 25.61 0.61
N PHE A 20 -3.94 25.66 0.04
CA PHE A 20 -3.10 26.88 0.00
C PHE A 20 -3.59 27.90 -1.04
N MET A 21 -3.99 27.45 -2.24
CA MET A 21 -4.59 28.33 -3.24
C MET A 21 -6.00 28.77 -2.84
N GLU A 22 -6.77 27.87 -2.22
CA GLU A 22 -8.04 28.22 -1.58
C GLU A 22 -7.85 29.28 -0.48
N PHE A 23 -6.80 29.18 0.34
CA PHE A 23 -6.48 30.20 1.34
C PHE A 23 -6.25 31.58 0.71
N PHE A 24 -5.44 31.68 -0.35
CA PHE A 24 -5.21 32.97 -1.03
C PHE A 24 -6.45 33.51 -1.74
N PHE A 25 -7.28 32.62 -2.29
CA PHE A 25 -8.56 33.00 -2.88
C PHE A 25 -9.54 33.53 -1.81
N ILE A 26 -9.67 32.83 -0.68
CA ILE A 26 -10.47 33.26 0.47
C ILE A 26 -9.92 34.59 1.01
N LEU A 27 -8.60 34.73 1.13
CA LEU A 27 -7.96 35.98 1.56
C LEU A 27 -8.30 37.14 0.60
N GLY A 28 -8.29 36.88 -0.71
CA GLY A 28 -8.73 37.84 -1.72
C GLY A 28 -10.20 38.24 -1.58
N LEU A 29 -11.09 37.27 -1.32
CA LEU A 29 -12.50 37.54 -1.03
C LEU A 29 -12.68 38.37 0.24
N VAL A 30 -11.93 38.08 1.30
CA VAL A 30 -11.95 38.86 2.55
C VAL A 30 -11.52 40.30 2.29
N PHE A 31 -10.41 40.53 1.59
CA PHE A 31 -9.97 41.91 1.29
C PHE A 31 -10.96 42.66 0.40
N LYS A 32 -11.63 41.97 -0.53
CA LYS A 32 -12.65 42.57 -1.38
C LYS A 32 -13.91 42.94 -0.59
N GLU A 33 -14.41 42.03 0.24
CA GLU A 33 -15.63 42.21 1.03
C GLU A 33 -15.45 43.28 2.13
N TYR A 34 -14.29 43.30 2.78
CA TYR A 34 -13.99 44.21 3.88
C TYR A 34 -13.25 45.48 3.44
N PHE A 35 -13.03 45.69 2.13
CA PHE A 35 -12.29 46.83 1.59
C PHE A 35 -12.73 48.16 2.20
N ALA A 36 -14.03 48.47 2.12
CA ALA A 36 -14.58 49.73 2.61
C ALA A 36 -14.37 49.92 4.13
N LYS A 37 -14.45 48.84 4.90
CA LYS A 37 -14.25 48.87 6.37
C LYS A 37 -12.79 49.09 6.73
N ILE A 38 -11.87 48.38 6.08
CA ILE A 38 -10.41 48.52 6.31
C ILE A 38 -9.94 49.92 5.88
N LEU A 39 -10.43 50.42 4.73
CA LEU A 39 -10.13 51.75 4.25
C LEU A 39 -10.66 52.84 5.20
N ALA A 40 -11.92 52.74 5.63
CA ALA A 40 -12.52 53.70 6.57
C ALA A 40 -11.78 53.75 7.91
N LEU A 41 -11.40 52.59 8.46
CA LEU A 41 -10.55 52.50 9.64
C LEU A 41 -9.17 53.14 9.41
N GLY A 42 -8.59 52.91 8.23
CA GLY A 42 -7.34 53.52 7.82
C GLY A 42 -7.42 55.06 7.80
N ILE A 43 -8.49 55.62 7.20
CA ILE A 43 -8.75 57.07 7.15
C ILE A 43 -8.95 57.64 8.55
N LEU A 44 -9.74 56.95 9.39
CA LEU A 44 -9.98 57.34 10.78
C LEU A 44 -8.65 57.46 11.54
N LEU A 45 -7.81 56.43 11.49
CA LEU A 45 -6.50 56.42 12.16
C LEU A 45 -5.54 57.44 11.56
N TYR A 46 -5.60 57.68 10.25
CA TYR A 46 -4.79 58.67 9.56
C TYR A 46 -5.10 60.11 9.99
N ALA A 47 -6.38 60.40 10.29
CA ALA A 47 -6.84 61.70 10.77
C ALA A 47 -6.38 62.02 12.21
N ILE A 48 -6.01 61.01 13.00
CA ILE A 48 -5.53 61.22 14.37
C ILE A 48 -4.17 61.94 14.35
N PRO A 49 -3.97 63.02 15.13
CA PRO A 49 -2.74 63.81 15.14
C PRO A 49 -1.56 63.12 15.85
N PHE A 50 -1.66 61.82 16.16
CA PHE A 50 -0.57 61.03 16.74
C PHE A 50 0.22 60.34 15.62
N ARG A 51 1.55 60.46 15.69
CA ARG A 51 2.47 59.92 14.67
C ARG A 51 2.31 58.42 14.43
N ILE A 52 2.05 57.66 15.49
CA ILE A 52 1.91 56.20 15.44
C ILE A 52 0.57 55.83 14.78
N ALA A 53 -0.52 56.47 15.21
CA ALA A 53 -1.85 56.27 14.64
C ALA A 53 -1.89 56.65 13.15
N ARG A 54 -1.28 57.78 12.79
CA ARG A 54 -1.19 58.21 11.39
C ARG A 54 -0.41 57.22 10.51
N SER A 55 0.69 56.67 11.03
CA SER A 55 1.46 55.64 10.32
C SER A 55 0.66 54.36 10.13
N ALA A 56 -0.05 53.92 11.17
CA ALA A 56 -0.91 52.74 11.08
C ALA A 56 -2.08 52.94 10.11
N GLY A 57 -2.69 54.14 10.12
CA GLY A 57 -3.75 54.52 9.18
C GLY A 57 -3.27 54.53 7.74
N ALA A 58 -2.10 55.12 7.46
CA ALA A 58 -1.49 55.10 6.13
C ALA A 58 -1.19 53.67 5.65
N SER A 59 -0.74 52.78 6.55
CA SER A 59 -0.53 51.37 6.23
C SER A 59 -1.83 50.63 5.92
N LEU A 60 -2.92 50.86 6.65
CA LEU A 60 -4.22 50.23 6.36
C LEU A 60 -4.83 50.73 5.06
N ILE A 61 -4.71 52.04 4.77
CA ILE A 61 -5.13 52.61 3.48
C ILE A 61 -4.34 51.94 2.34
N ALA A 62 -3.01 51.95 2.43
CA ALA A 62 -2.16 51.33 1.41
C ALA A 62 -2.43 49.84 1.25
N LEU A 63 -2.61 49.10 2.36
CA LEU A 63 -2.89 47.68 2.36
C LEU A 63 -4.21 47.39 1.64
N SER A 64 -5.28 48.11 2.00
CA SER A 64 -6.59 47.93 1.37
C SER A 64 -6.55 48.16 -0.14
N ILE A 65 -5.84 49.20 -0.61
CA ILE A 65 -5.76 49.51 -2.04
C ILE A 65 -4.92 48.46 -2.77
N VAL A 66 -3.72 48.16 -2.26
CA VAL A 66 -2.77 47.26 -2.92
C VAL A 66 -3.31 45.83 -2.94
N PHE A 67 -3.82 45.31 -1.83
CA PHE A 67 -4.31 43.92 -1.78
C PHE A 67 -5.61 43.73 -2.56
N THR A 68 -6.52 44.72 -2.60
CA THR A 68 -7.75 44.60 -3.41
C THR A 68 -7.46 44.63 -4.91
N ILE A 69 -6.50 45.43 -5.37
CA ILE A 69 -6.17 45.53 -6.80
C ILE A 69 -5.27 44.37 -7.23
N ALA A 70 -4.21 44.10 -6.46
CA ALA A 70 -3.13 43.24 -6.92
C ALA A 70 -3.36 41.76 -6.59
N LEU A 71 -3.90 41.40 -5.41
CA LEU A 71 -4.06 39.99 -5.02
C LEU A 71 -4.82 39.11 -6.06
N PRO A 72 -5.85 39.60 -6.78
CA PRO A 72 -6.50 38.86 -7.87
C PRO A 72 -5.57 38.46 -9.03
N PHE A 73 -4.43 39.14 -9.21
CA PHE A 73 -3.45 38.83 -10.25
C PHE A 73 -2.45 37.75 -9.85
N LEU A 74 -2.52 37.20 -8.63
CA LEU A 74 -1.67 36.09 -8.19
C LEU A 74 -1.68 34.90 -9.18
N PRO A 75 -2.82 34.40 -9.69
CA PRO A 75 -2.83 33.30 -10.66
C PRO A 75 -2.07 33.64 -11.94
N SER A 76 -2.21 34.86 -12.45
CA SER A 76 -1.49 35.33 -13.63
C SER A 76 0.01 35.48 -13.36
N PHE A 77 0.40 35.98 -12.18
CA PHE A 77 1.80 36.07 -11.77
C PHE A 77 2.46 34.68 -11.72
N VAL A 78 1.77 33.71 -11.10
CA VAL A 78 2.24 32.33 -11.06
C VAL A 78 2.36 31.76 -12.48
N ALA A 79 1.34 31.94 -13.32
CA ALA A 79 1.36 31.45 -14.70
C ALA A 79 2.53 32.04 -15.49
N THR A 80 2.75 33.37 -15.43
CA THR A 80 3.83 34.04 -16.17
C THR A 80 5.22 33.67 -15.65
N MET A 81 5.41 33.58 -14.34
CA MET A 81 6.69 33.18 -13.75
C MET A 81 7.00 31.68 -13.93
N SER A 82 5.99 30.89 -14.28
CA SER A 82 6.13 29.48 -14.66
C SER A 82 6.23 29.27 -16.19
N MET A 83 6.14 30.31 -17.02
CA MET A 83 6.25 30.17 -18.49
C MET A 83 7.66 29.71 -18.88
N GLY A 84 7.74 28.51 -19.44
CA GLY A 84 8.99 27.81 -19.77
C GLY A 84 9.06 26.40 -19.17
N GLU A 85 8.17 26.09 -18.22
CA GLU A 85 8.03 24.75 -17.67
C GLU A 85 6.66 24.20 -18.03
N GLU A 86 6.64 23.13 -18.81
CA GLU A 86 5.42 22.37 -19.09
C GLU A 86 4.78 21.92 -17.76
N ASN A 87 3.44 21.85 -17.73
CA ASN A 87 2.67 21.39 -16.57
C ASN A 87 3.38 20.18 -15.93
N PRO A 88 3.81 20.25 -14.65
CA PRO A 88 4.56 19.17 -14.02
C PRO A 88 3.75 17.85 -13.92
N LEU A 89 2.45 17.92 -14.19
CA LEU A 89 1.54 16.79 -14.28
C LEU A 89 1.23 16.33 -15.71
N GLU A 90 1.46 17.14 -16.76
CA GLU A 90 1.22 16.74 -18.16
C GLU A 90 2.37 15.92 -18.73
N ASN A 91 3.61 16.13 -18.27
CA ASN A 91 4.79 15.42 -18.76
C ASN A 91 5.31 14.31 -17.87
N VAL A 92 4.47 13.80 -16.96
CA VAL A 92 4.61 12.42 -16.54
C VAL A 92 4.03 11.53 -17.64
N ASN A 93 4.71 11.52 -18.79
CA ASN A 93 4.52 10.50 -19.79
C ASN A 93 4.99 9.19 -19.14
N PHE A 94 4.05 8.42 -18.59
CA PHE A 94 4.21 7.00 -18.28
C PHE A 94 4.35 6.24 -19.61
N ARG A 95 5.45 6.48 -20.32
CA ARG A 95 5.79 5.75 -21.53
C ARG A 95 6.34 4.40 -21.12
N GLY A 96 5.50 3.38 -21.30
CA GLY A 96 5.97 2.06 -21.69
C GLY A 96 6.14 1.02 -20.59
N ALA A 97 5.07 0.75 -19.84
CA ALA A 97 4.75 -0.62 -19.44
C ALA A 97 3.23 -0.76 -19.54
N TYR A 98 2.76 -1.20 -20.70
CA TYR A 98 1.35 -1.39 -20.97
C TYR A 98 0.73 -2.41 -19.99
N ASP A 99 -0.53 -2.13 -19.63
CA ASP A 99 -1.61 -3.07 -19.31
C ASP A 99 -2.07 -3.20 -17.83
N MET A 100 -1.21 -3.08 -16.81
CA MET A 100 -1.69 -3.20 -15.40
C MET A 100 -2.26 -1.90 -14.80
N GLY A 101 -1.76 -0.72 -15.20
CA GLY A 101 -2.23 0.56 -14.64
C GLY A 101 -3.66 0.94 -15.05
N ASP A 102 -4.00 0.77 -16.33
CA ASP A 102 -5.35 1.01 -16.85
C ASP A 102 -6.36 -0.02 -16.28
N LEU A 103 -5.93 -1.29 -16.19
CA LEU A 103 -6.72 -2.37 -15.58
C LEU A 103 -7.01 -2.10 -14.09
N ARG A 104 -6.05 -1.59 -13.32
CA ARG A 104 -6.24 -1.23 -11.91
C ARG A 104 -7.22 -0.07 -11.71
N ASN A 105 -7.16 0.94 -12.55
CA ASN A 105 -8.12 2.06 -12.51
C ASN A 105 -9.54 1.59 -12.86
N LYS A 106 -9.65 0.64 -13.79
CA LYS A 106 -10.94 0.02 -14.17
C LYS A 106 -11.50 -0.90 -13.09
N LEU A 107 -10.67 -1.81 -12.56
CA LEU A 107 -11.07 -2.84 -11.60
C LEU A 107 -11.13 -2.33 -10.15
N GLY A 108 -10.49 -1.21 -9.81
CA GLY A 108 -10.38 -0.75 -8.42
C GLY A 108 -9.54 -1.69 -7.56
N VAL A 109 -9.41 -1.37 -6.28
CA VAL A 109 -8.61 -2.15 -5.33
C VAL A 109 -9.23 -2.18 -3.95
N PHE A 110 -9.09 -3.30 -3.26
CA PHE A 110 -9.30 -3.42 -1.82
C PHE A 110 -8.12 -4.17 -1.18
N PHE A 111 -7.94 -3.98 0.12
CA PHE A 111 -6.80 -4.52 0.86
C PHE A 111 -7.29 -5.57 1.84
N ALA A 112 -6.79 -6.80 1.69
CA ALA A 112 -7.28 -7.95 2.44
C ALA A 112 -6.17 -8.70 3.16
N LYS A 113 -6.54 -9.39 4.23
CA LYS A 113 -5.69 -10.30 4.99
C LYS A 113 -6.51 -11.50 5.45
N GLY A 114 -5.89 -12.64 5.67
CA GLY A 114 -6.58 -13.77 6.27
C GLY A 114 -5.67 -14.95 6.46
N LYS A 115 -6.23 -16.04 7.00
CA LYS A 115 -5.50 -17.28 7.27
C LYS A 115 -5.77 -18.31 6.19
N VAL A 116 -4.80 -19.19 5.97
CA VAL A 116 -5.01 -20.48 5.31
C VAL A 116 -4.90 -21.55 6.38
N THR A 117 -5.98 -22.31 6.59
CA THR A 117 -6.04 -23.39 7.58
C THR A 117 -6.34 -24.73 6.93
N ASP A 118 -5.99 -25.81 7.60
CA ASP A 118 -6.52 -27.13 7.30
C ASP A 118 -7.99 -27.29 7.78
N LEU A 119 -8.58 -28.45 7.52
CA LEU A 119 -9.95 -28.81 7.92
C LEU A 119 -10.20 -28.68 9.44
N HIS A 120 -9.17 -28.80 10.27
CA HIS A 120 -9.25 -28.72 11.72
C HIS A 120 -9.01 -27.29 12.26
N GLY A 121 -8.79 -26.32 11.37
CA GLY A 121 -8.50 -24.94 11.73
C GLY A 121 -7.02 -24.69 12.08
N THR A 122 -6.14 -25.66 11.85
CA THR A 122 -4.69 -25.50 12.07
C THR A 122 -4.12 -24.59 10.98
N PRO A 123 -3.40 -23.51 11.33
CA PRO A 123 -2.81 -22.62 10.34
C PRO A 123 -1.68 -23.31 9.58
N ILE A 124 -1.68 -23.17 8.25
CA ILE A 124 -0.66 -23.73 7.37
C ILE A 124 0.35 -22.62 6.98
N PRO A 125 1.60 -22.69 7.45
CA PRO A 125 2.60 -21.68 7.14
C PRO A 125 3.14 -21.84 5.71
N TYR A 126 3.74 -20.79 5.15
CA TYR A 126 4.47 -20.79 3.87
C TYR A 126 3.67 -21.26 2.63
N VAL A 127 2.34 -21.26 2.71
CA VAL A 127 1.47 -21.52 1.56
C VAL A 127 1.56 -20.34 0.60
N LYS A 128 1.89 -20.63 -0.65
CA LYS A 128 1.84 -19.70 -1.76
C LYS A 128 0.41 -19.63 -2.28
N THR A 129 -0.19 -18.46 -2.23
CA THR A 129 -1.51 -18.16 -2.81
C THR A 129 -1.32 -17.41 -4.12
N GLU A 130 -1.69 -18.03 -5.24
CA GLU A 130 -1.68 -17.39 -6.56
C GLU A 130 -3.07 -16.94 -6.94
N TRP A 131 -3.23 -15.67 -7.24
CA TRP A 131 -4.53 -15.04 -7.51
C TRP A 131 -4.67 -14.75 -8.99
N TYR A 132 -5.83 -15.09 -9.55
CA TYR A 132 -6.16 -14.96 -10.96
C TYR A 132 -7.51 -14.25 -11.15
N ILE A 133 -7.61 -13.54 -12.26
CA ILE A 133 -8.89 -13.01 -12.77
C ILE A 133 -9.14 -13.56 -14.17
N ASN A 134 -10.41 -13.71 -14.51
CA ASN A 134 -10.83 -13.96 -15.88
C ASN A 134 -11.22 -12.62 -16.55
N TYR A 135 -10.23 -11.93 -17.11
CA TYR A 135 -10.42 -10.68 -17.84
C TYR A 135 -9.62 -10.76 -19.14
N ASN A 136 -10.30 -10.99 -20.27
CA ASN A 136 -9.70 -11.31 -21.56
C ASN A 136 -8.76 -12.54 -21.51
N GLY A 137 -9.13 -13.55 -20.72
CA GLY A 137 -8.32 -14.75 -20.44
C GLY A 137 -7.89 -14.84 -18.97
N THR A 138 -7.34 -16.00 -18.59
CA THR A 138 -6.86 -16.24 -17.22
C THR A 138 -5.52 -15.54 -17.01
N ARG A 139 -5.51 -14.52 -16.15
CA ARG A 139 -4.30 -13.74 -15.85
C ARG A 139 -3.97 -13.81 -14.37
N LYS A 140 -2.74 -14.17 -14.04
CA LYS A 140 -2.19 -14.07 -12.67
C LYS A 140 -2.01 -12.60 -12.30
N ILE A 141 -2.54 -12.20 -11.16
CA ILE A 141 -2.56 -10.80 -10.70
C ILE A 141 -1.71 -10.56 -9.46
N ALA A 142 -1.55 -11.57 -8.59
CA ALA A 142 -0.78 -11.46 -7.38
C ALA A 142 -0.34 -12.83 -6.85
N VAL A 143 0.73 -12.83 -6.07
CA VAL A 143 1.22 -13.96 -5.28
C VAL A 143 1.49 -13.49 -3.86
N TYR A 144 0.86 -14.14 -2.88
CA TYR A 144 1.12 -13.88 -1.45
C TYR A 144 1.46 -15.17 -0.73
N TYR A 145 2.46 -15.13 0.14
CA TYR A 145 2.83 -16.26 0.98
C TYR A 145 2.27 -16.13 2.39
N THR A 146 1.85 -17.25 2.99
CA THR A 146 1.48 -17.25 4.40
C THR A 146 2.70 -17.16 5.31
N ASN A 147 2.60 -16.38 6.38
CA ASN A 147 3.63 -16.33 7.41
C ASN A 147 3.64 -17.60 8.29
N ALA A 148 4.49 -17.63 9.32
CA ALA A 148 4.57 -18.76 10.26
C ALA A 148 3.26 -19.04 11.03
N GLU A 149 2.35 -18.06 11.09
CA GLU A 149 1.03 -18.18 11.73
C GLU A 149 -0.09 -18.47 10.71
N GLY A 150 0.26 -18.74 9.45
CA GLY A 150 -0.70 -19.07 8.38
C GLY A 150 -1.39 -17.88 7.74
N TYR A 151 -0.99 -16.64 8.04
CA TYR A 151 -1.61 -15.44 7.45
C TYR A 151 -1.02 -15.06 6.10
N TYR A 152 -1.85 -14.94 5.06
CA TYR A 152 -1.52 -14.23 3.83
C TYR A 152 -1.85 -12.74 3.99
N ASN A 153 -1.07 -11.86 3.36
CA ASN A 153 -1.25 -10.41 3.49
C ASN A 153 -1.27 -9.70 2.13
N ALA A 154 -2.48 -9.42 1.64
CA ALA A 154 -2.73 -8.56 0.48
C ALA A 154 -2.96 -7.09 0.92
N GLY A 155 -2.30 -6.66 1.98
CA GLY A 155 -2.39 -5.32 2.55
C GLY A 155 -1.47 -4.29 1.89
N ARG A 156 -1.54 -3.06 2.39
CA ARG A 156 -0.67 -1.94 2.00
C ARG A 156 0.79 -2.22 2.40
N PRO A 157 1.80 -1.66 1.70
CA PRO A 157 1.69 -0.70 0.59
C PRO A 157 1.75 -1.31 -0.83
N THR A 158 2.19 -2.57 -0.98
CA THR A 158 2.44 -3.20 -2.29
C THR A 158 1.47 -4.33 -2.63
N GLY A 159 0.57 -4.72 -1.71
CA GLY A 159 -0.44 -5.77 -1.92
C GLY A 159 -1.66 -5.27 -2.68
N GLY A 160 -2.85 -5.68 -2.26
CA GLY A 160 -4.14 -5.35 -2.87
C GLY A 160 -4.73 -6.50 -3.70
N LEU A 161 -6.04 -6.43 -3.91
CA LEU A 161 -6.82 -7.32 -4.78
C LEU A 161 -7.86 -6.49 -5.57
N PRO A 162 -8.25 -6.88 -6.78
CA PRO A 162 -9.19 -6.10 -7.59
C PRO A 162 -10.60 -6.17 -7.02
N LEU A 163 -11.29 -5.03 -6.97
CA LEU A 163 -12.60 -4.91 -6.32
C LEU A 163 -13.78 -5.18 -7.26
N LYS A 164 -13.71 -4.71 -8.51
CA LYS A 164 -14.78 -4.79 -9.50
C LYS A 164 -14.57 -6.00 -10.42
N VAL A 165 -14.48 -7.17 -9.80
CA VAL A 165 -14.50 -8.47 -10.47
C VAL A 165 -15.58 -9.32 -9.84
N ASP A 166 -16.25 -10.16 -10.63
CA ASP A 166 -17.27 -11.05 -10.10
C ASP A 166 -16.64 -12.13 -9.23
N GLU A 167 -15.50 -12.66 -9.67
CA GLU A 167 -14.82 -13.80 -9.07
C GLU A 167 -13.29 -13.69 -9.19
N LEU A 168 -12.60 -14.09 -8.13
CA LEU A 168 -11.17 -14.26 -8.00
C LEU A 168 -10.87 -15.74 -7.87
N HIS A 169 -10.05 -16.27 -8.75
CA HIS A 169 -9.61 -17.66 -8.66
C HIS A 169 -8.28 -17.73 -7.91
N VAL A 170 -8.19 -18.59 -6.90
CA VAL A 170 -7.03 -18.70 -6.01
C VAL A 170 -6.49 -20.12 -6.05
N VAL A 171 -5.20 -20.27 -6.35
CA VAL A 171 -4.51 -21.56 -6.36
C VAL A 171 -3.51 -21.59 -5.20
N PHE A 172 -3.56 -22.66 -4.41
CA PHE A 172 -2.71 -22.85 -3.24
C PHE A 172 -1.57 -23.81 -3.58
N HIS A 173 -0.34 -23.40 -3.29
CA HIS A 173 0.84 -24.26 -3.41
C HIS A 173 1.61 -24.30 -2.10
N TYR A 174 2.20 -25.44 -1.79
CA TYR A 174 3.11 -25.63 -0.66
C TYR A 174 4.39 -26.27 -1.16
N PHE A 175 5.50 -25.54 -1.01
CA PHE A 175 6.82 -25.93 -1.52
C PHE A 175 6.80 -26.47 -2.96
N GLY A 176 6.06 -25.81 -3.87
CA GLY A 176 5.95 -26.18 -5.29
C GLY A 176 4.85 -27.18 -5.62
N THR A 177 4.29 -27.88 -4.64
CA THR A 177 3.18 -28.82 -4.86
C THR A 177 1.83 -28.09 -4.75
N LYS A 178 0.94 -28.30 -5.73
CA LYS A 178 -0.42 -27.76 -5.71
C LYS A 178 -1.23 -28.47 -4.62
N LEU A 179 -1.78 -27.70 -3.69
CA LEU A 179 -2.67 -28.20 -2.64
C LEU A 179 -4.12 -28.23 -3.09
N GLY A 180 -4.56 -27.23 -3.85
CA GLY A 180 -5.94 -27.09 -4.29
C GLY A 180 -6.18 -25.72 -4.91
N GLU A 181 -7.43 -25.47 -5.30
CA GLU A 181 -7.86 -24.19 -5.83
C GLU A 181 -9.30 -23.89 -5.40
N THR A 182 -9.64 -22.61 -5.37
CA THR A 182 -10.98 -22.15 -5.03
C THR A 182 -11.29 -20.87 -5.79
N SER A 183 -12.54 -20.47 -5.78
CA SER A 183 -12.97 -19.19 -6.33
C SER A 183 -13.78 -18.42 -5.33
N ILE A 184 -13.57 -17.11 -5.28
CA ILE A 184 -14.14 -16.22 -4.26
C ILE A 184 -14.57 -14.89 -4.88
N SER A 185 -15.69 -14.34 -4.44
CA SER A 185 -16.10 -12.99 -4.84
C SER A 185 -15.51 -11.94 -3.88
N PRO A 186 -15.12 -10.75 -4.35
CA PRO A 186 -14.76 -9.63 -3.48
C PRO A 186 -15.82 -9.29 -2.41
N LYS A 187 -17.09 -9.65 -2.65
CA LYS A 187 -18.20 -9.46 -1.70
C LYS A 187 -18.16 -10.38 -0.49
N ASP A 188 -17.46 -11.52 -0.58
CA ASP A 188 -17.37 -12.50 0.50
C ASP A 188 -16.40 -12.05 1.61
N PHE A 189 -15.55 -11.06 1.30
CA PHE A 189 -14.63 -10.46 2.25
C PHE A 189 -15.35 -9.59 3.28
N LYS A 190 -15.07 -9.85 4.55
CA LYS A 190 -15.68 -9.11 5.66
C LYS A 190 -14.89 -7.83 5.95
N TYR A 191 -15.57 -6.69 5.93
CA TYR A 191 -14.95 -5.41 6.29
C TYR A 191 -14.60 -5.38 7.78
N ASN A 192 -13.31 -5.26 8.10
CA ASN A 192 -12.80 -5.13 9.46
C ASN A 192 -11.46 -4.37 9.49
N PRO A 193 -11.49 -3.03 9.45
CA PRO A 193 -10.29 -2.19 9.41
C PRO A 193 -9.52 -2.12 10.74
N TYR A 194 -10.04 -2.72 11.82
CA TYR A 194 -9.44 -2.66 13.15
C TYR A 194 -8.47 -3.80 13.41
N LEU A 195 -8.45 -4.84 12.57
CA LEU A 195 -7.61 -6.02 12.76
C LEU A 195 -6.15 -5.76 12.37
N ASP A 196 -5.92 -5.00 11.30
CA ASP A 196 -4.58 -4.61 10.84
C ASP A 196 -4.66 -3.28 10.09
N PRO A 197 -3.86 -2.26 10.42
CA PRO A 197 -3.89 -0.97 9.74
C PRO A 197 -3.54 -1.06 8.24
N ASN A 198 -2.97 -2.17 7.78
CA ASN A 198 -2.61 -2.39 6.39
C ASN A 198 -3.70 -3.10 5.58
N SER A 199 -4.77 -3.61 6.20
CA SER A 199 -5.86 -4.32 5.51
C SER A 199 -7.22 -3.87 6.03
N ASP A 200 -8.14 -3.60 5.11
CA ASP A 200 -9.50 -3.17 5.48
C ASP A 200 -10.48 -4.36 5.54
N TYR A 201 -10.11 -5.49 4.93
CA TYR A 201 -10.96 -6.65 4.73
C TYR A 201 -10.30 -7.96 5.21
N VAL A 202 -11.12 -8.91 5.64
CA VAL A 202 -10.67 -10.21 6.13
C VAL A 202 -11.40 -11.36 5.44
N TYR A 203 -10.64 -12.39 5.03
CA TYR A 203 -11.20 -13.65 4.54
C TYR A 203 -10.26 -14.82 4.79
N ASP A 204 -10.75 -15.86 5.47
CA ASP A 204 -9.97 -17.06 5.79
C ASP A 204 -10.30 -18.19 4.81
N PHE A 205 -9.27 -18.90 4.35
CA PHE A 205 -9.39 -20.09 3.50
C PHE A 205 -9.21 -21.36 4.32
N THR A 206 -10.03 -22.36 4.05
CA THR A 206 -9.93 -23.69 4.64
C THR A 206 -9.72 -24.72 3.54
N LEU A 207 -8.63 -25.49 3.62
CA LEU A 207 -8.30 -26.56 2.69
C LEU A 207 -8.80 -27.89 3.24
N ASN A 208 -9.80 -28.48 2.57
CA ASN A 208 -10.49 -29.68 3.06
C ASN A 208 -9.74 -31.00 2.76
N ASN A 209 -8.78 -30.95 1.84
CA ASN A 209 -8.02 -32.11 1.36
C ASN A 209 -6.60 -32.17 1.94
N VAL A 210 -6.32 -31.35 2.95
CA VAL A 210 -4.99 -31.19 3.54
C VAL A 210 -5.08 -31.31 5.05
N VAL A 211 -4.07 -31.93 5.67
CA VAL A 211 -3.84 -31.92 7.11
C VAL A 211 -2.43 -31.43 7.38
N TYR A 212 -2.28 -30.39 8.19
CA TYR A 212 -0.97 -29.90 8.60
C TYR A 212 -0.59 -30.51 9.96
N LEU A 213 0.50 -31.29 9.98
CA LEU A 213 0.91 -32.08 11.14
C LEU A 213 1.99 -31.37 11.99
N GLY A 214 2.33 -30.13 11.65
CA GLY A 214 3.42 -29.38 12.28
C GLY A 214 4.79 -29.71 11.67
N ASN A 215 5.80 -28.94 12.05
CA ASN A 215 7.21 -29.14 11.64
C ASN A 215 7.40 -29.32 10.12
N THR A 216 6.58 -28.63 9.33
CA THR A 216 6.51 -28.67 7.85
C THR A 216 5.90 -29.92 7.23
N ILE A 217 5.47 -30.90 8.02
CA ILE A 217 4.79 -32.10 7.54
C ILE A 217 3.36 -31.74 7.12
N LEU A 218 3.03 -32.06 5.88
CA LEU A 218 1.70 -31.84 5.30
C LEU A 218 1.25 -33.11 4.59
N LEU A 219 0.05 -33.59 4.93
CA LEU A 219 -0.59 -34.70 4.26
C LEU A 219 -1.67 -34.16 3.32
N LEU A 220 -1.63 -34.58 2.06
CA LEU A 220 -2.57 -34.25 1.01
C LEU A 220 -3.31 -35.52 0.60
N VAL A 221 -4.63 -35.47 0.63
CA VAL A 221 -5.51 -36.55 0.12
C VAL A 221 -6.12 -36.15 -1.22
N GLY A 222 -6.36 -37.13 -2.08
CA GLY A 222 -7.08 -36.91 -3.33
C GLY A 222 -8.57 -36.65 -3.12
N GLU A 223 -9.25 -36.26 -4.21
CA GLU A 223 -10.69 -36.03 -4.20
C GLU A 223 -11.46 -37.29 -3.78
N GLY A 224 -12.56 -37.14 -3.04
CA GLY A 224 -13.36 -38.29 -2.59
C GLY A 224 -12.85 -39.00 -1.32
N CYS A 225 -11.76 -38.51 -0.72
CA CYS A 225 -11.37 -38.83 0.65
C CYS A 225 -11.93 -37.81 1.64
N ARG A 226 -12.50 -38.29 2.73
CA ARG A 226 -12.88 -37.48 3.90
C ARG A 226 -11.95 -37.84 5.05
N ILE A 227 -11.34 -36.83 5.67
CA ILE A 227 -10.55 -37.00 6.89
C ILE A 227 -11.51 -36.92 8.07
N ASP A 228 -11.58 -37.97 8.88
CA ASP A 228 -12.53 -38.05 10.01
C ASP A 228 -11.88 -37.61 11.32
N ASN A 229 -10.65 -38.06 11.58
CA ASN A 229 -9.96 -37.76 12.84
C ASN A 229 -8.44 -37.69 12.67
N VAL A 230 -7.81 -36.79 13.41
CA VAL A 230 -6.35 -36.62 13.46
C VAL A 230 -5.93 -36.57 14.92
N LYS A 231 -5.15 -37.56 15.35
CA LYS A 231 -4.56 -37.61 16.68
C LYS A 231 -3.06 -37.38 16.56
N LEU A 232 -2.60 -36.29 17.17
CA LEU A 232 -1.19 -35.95 17.26
C LEU A 232 -0.66 -36.33 18.64
N ASP A 233 0.29 -37.26 18.67
CA ASP A 233 1.15 -37.55 19.81
C ASP A 233 2.57 -37.01 19.52
N GLN A 234 3.46 -36.97 20.52
CA GLN A 234 4.75 -36.25 20.44
C GLN A 234 5.56 -36.54 19.16
N ASN A 235 5.64 -37.80 18.75
CA ASN A 235 6.41 -38.27 17.58
C ASN A 235 5.58 -39.16 16.64
N LYS A 236 4.25 -39.20 16.82
CA LYS A 236 3.36 -40.09 16.08
C LYS A 236 2.06 -39.39 15.75
N VAL A 237 1.65 -39.47 14.49
CA VAL A 237 0.31 -39.04 14.06
C VAL A 237 -0.49 -40.26 13.66
N THR A 238 -1.73 -40.35 14.12
CA THR A 238 -2.72 -41.30 13.59
C THR A 238 -3.84 -40.52 12.92
N ILE A 239 -4.11 -40.84 11.66
CA ILE A 239 -5.11 -40.19 10.81
C ILE A 239 -6.11 -41.23 10.35
N SER A 240 -7.38 -41.03 10.69
CA SER A 240 -8.48 -41.84 10.20
C SER A 240 -9.15 -41.13 9.04
N LEU A 241 -9.31 -41.83 7.92
CA LEU A 241 -9.94 -41.30 6.72
C LEU A 241 -10.88 -42.33 6.08
N GLU A 242 -11.88 -41.83 5.38
CA GLU A 242 -12.83 -42.62 4.60
C GLU A 242 -12.68 -42.25 3.12
N SER A 243 -12.43 -43.25 2.26
CA SER A 243 -12.28 -43.03 0.82
C SER A 243 -13.40 -43.69 0.04
N SER A 244 -14.01 -42.94 -0.88
CA SER A 244 -15.09 -43.44 -1.76
C SER A 244 -14.60 -44.41 -2.84
N PHE A 245 -13.31 -44.35 -3.18
CA PHE A 245 -12.61 -45.16 -4.19
C PHE A 245 -11.13 -45.31 -3.81
N GLU A 246 -10.36 -46.11 -4.55
CA GLU A 246 -8.90 -46.16 -4.35
C GLU A 246 -8.28 -44.80 -4.61
N ASN A 247 -7.47 -44.30 -3.68
CA ASN A 247 -6.96 -42.94 -3.76
C ASN A 247 -5.47 -42.87 -3.45
N HIS A 248 -4.84 -41.80 -3.92
CA HIS A 248 -3.46 -41.50 -3.63
C HIS A 248 -3.37 -40.52 -2.46
N VAL A 249 -2.52 -40.86 -1.49
CA VAL A 249 -2.14 -39.99 -0.40
C VAL A 249 -0.70 -39.55 -0.62
N LYS A 250 -0.45 -38.26 -0.45
CA LYS A 250 0.86 -37.64 -0.59
C LYS A 250 1.25 -36.97 0.72
N ILE A 251 2.42 -37.31 1.24
CA ILE A 251 3.03 -36.61 2.38
C ILE A 251 4.16 -35.75 1.86
N LEU A 252 4.18 -34.48 2.26
CA LEU A 252 5.25 -33.52 1.98
C LEU A 252 5.93 -33.13 3.29
N TYR A 253 7.26 -33.10 3.29
CA TYR A 253 8.04 -32.66 4.43
C TYR A 253 9.43 -32.15 3.99
N ILE A 254 10.10 -31.44 4.89
CA ILE A 254 11.47 -30.96 4.67
C ILE A 254 12.42 -31.84 5.50
N PRO A 255 13.25 -32.68 4.86
CA PRO A 255 14.14 -33.62 5.56
C PRO A 255 15.20 -32.93 6.44
N GLU A 256 15.51 -31.65 6.21
CA GLU A 256 16.42 -30.89 7.08
C GLU A 256 15.80 -30.54 8.46
N ILE A 257 14.46 -30.63 8.57
CA ILE A 257 13.69 -30.24 9.75
C ILE A 257 13.16 -31.46 10.49
N VAL A 258 12.73 -32.48 9.75
CA VAL A 258 12.06 -33.65 10.30
C VAL A 258 12.31 -34.88 9.44
N ASP A 259 12.54 -36.01 10.11
CA ASP A 259 12.79 -37.30 9.47
C ASP A 259 11.58 -38.22 9.70
N ILE A 260 10.89 -38.63 8.63
CA ILE A 260 9.82 -39.63 8.72
C ILE A 260 10.45 -41.02 8.81
N THR A 261 10.21 -41.73 9.91
CA THR A 261 10.88 -43.01 10.23
C THR A 261 10.05 -44.22 9.83
N SER A 262 8.73 -44.16 9.99
CA SER A 262 7.82 -45.22 9.55
C SER A 262 6.50 -44.62 9.10
N ILE A 263 5.85 -45.29 8.15
CA ILE A 263 4.46 -45.03 7.82
C ILE A 263 3.75 -46.38 7.76
N ARG A 264 2.63 -46.49 8.47
CA ARG A 264 1.76 -47.67 8.46
C ARG A 264 0.38 -47.30 7.94
N VAL A 265 -0.13 -48.10 7.00
CA VAL A 265 -1.51 -47.97 6.50
C VAL A 265 -2.25 -49.24 6.88
N ASN A 266 -3.32 -49.13 7.67
CA ASN A 266 -4.07 -50.27 8.19
C ASN A 266 -3.16 -51.31 8.85
N ASN A 267 -2.19 -50.84 9.63
CA ASN A 267 -1.18 -51.64 10.34
C ASN A 267 -0.18 -52.40 9.43
N VAL A 268 -0.09 -52.03 8.15
CA VAL A 268 0.92 -52.54 7.20
C VAL A 268 1.97 -51.47 6.94
N ASP A 269 3.25 -51.80 7.14
CA ASP A 269 4.36 -50.90 6.82
C ASP A 269 4.44 -50.66 5.32
N ILE A 270 4.47 -49.39 4.92
CA ILE A 270 4.71 -48.99 3.54
C ILE A 270 6.17 -48.59 3.34
N ASN A 271 6.72 -49.01 2.20
CA ASN A 271 8.10 -48.71 1.88
C ASN A 271 8.25 -47.21 1.58
N ILE A 272 9.09 -46.53 2.35
CA ILE A 272 9.33 -45.09 2.21
C ILE A 272 10.18 -44.86 0.95
N THR A 273 9.50 -44.79 -0.20
CA THR A 273 10.11 -44.49 -1.48
C THR A 273 9.71 -43.07 -1.83
N GLY A 274 10.50 -42.10 -1.37
CA GLY A 274 10.23 -40.69 -1.56
C GLY A 274 10.89 -40.15 -2.82
N ASN A 275 10.21 -39.24 -3.51
CA ASN A 275 10.86 -38.36 -4.48
C ASN A 275 11.38 -37.12 -3.74
N GLU A 276 12.58 -36.68 -4.10
CA GLU A 276 13.17 -35.46 -3.56
C GLU A 276 13.35 -34.44 -4.68
N TYR A 277 13.01 -33.19 -4.41
CA TYR A 277 13.25 -32.10 -5.35
C TYR A 277 13.70 -30.83 -4.62
N LEU A 278 14.35 -29.93 -5.37
CA LEU A 278 14.77 -28.63 -4.87
C LEU A 278 13.72 -27.58 -5.24
N TRP A 279 13.26 -26.82 -4.24
CA TRP A 279 12.36 -25.69 -4.41
C TRP A 279 12.98 -24.47 -3.74
N ASN A 280 13.38 -23.46 -4.52
CA ASN A 280 14.07 -22.26 -4.00
C ASN A 280 15.21 -22.62 -3.01
N ASP A 281 16.10 -23.51 -3.43
CA ASP A 281 17.23 -24.02 -2.64
C ASP A 281 16.86 -24.81 -1.37
N ILE A 282 15.58 -25.12 -1.16
CA ILE A 282 15.10 -25.99 -0.09
C ILE A 282 14.87 -27.39 -0.64
N LYS A 283 15.45 -28.38 0.01
CA LYS A 283 15.20 -29.79 -0.31
C LYS A 283 13.82 -30.19 0.24
N VAL A 284 12.96 -30.70 -0.62
CA VAL A 284 11.60 -31.13 -0.27
C VAL A 284 11.48 -32.61 -0.62
N SER A 285 10.94 -33.39 0.31
CA SER A 285 10.72 -34.82 0.13
C SER A 285 9.22 -35.11 0.11
N THR A 286 8.81 -35.94 -0.86
CA THR A 286 7.41 -36.35 -1.02
C THR A 286 7.31 -37.86 -1.01
N ILE A 287 6.40 -38.40 -0.20
CA ILE A 287 6.09 -39.83 -0.14
C ILE A 287 4.66 -40.00 -0.66
N GLU A 288 4.49 -40.90 -1.62
CA GLU A 288 3.19 -41.19 -2.23
C GLU A 288 2.84 -42.66 -2.04
N PHE A 289 1.61 -42.94 -1.62
CA PHE A 289 1.10 -44.30 -1.48
C PHE A 289 -0.40 -44.35 -1.77
N MET A 290 -0.89 -45.57 -2.05
CA MET A 290 -2.28 -45.85 -2.35
C MET A 290 -3.03 -46.26 -1.09
N ILE A 291 -4.28 -45.83 -0.97
CA ILE A 291 -5.24 -46.29 0.03
C ILE A 291 -6.42 -46.97 -0.66
N SER A 292 -6.94 -48.02 -0.05
CA SER A 292 -8.10 -48.75 -0.55
C SER A 292 -9.40 -47.97 -0.31
N LYS A 293 -10.43 -48.32 -1.07
CA LYS A 293 -11.80 -47.83 -0.81
C LYS A 293 -12.26 -48.28 0.58
N GLY A 294 -12.91 -47.38 1.32
CA GLY A 294 -13.42 -47.60 2.67
C GLY A 294 -12.65 -46.81 3.71
N GLU A 295 -12.82 -47.20 4.98
CA GLU A 295 -12.06 -46.63 6.09
C GLU A 295 -10.60 -47.09 6.04
N SER A 296 -9.69 -46.16 6.30
CA SER A 296 -8.27 -46.44 6.44
C SER A 296 -7.66 -45.62 7.56
N GLU A 297 -6.72 -46.22 8.26
CA GLU A 297 -5.93 -45.58 9.30
C GLU A 297 -4.48 -45.44 8.82
N ILE A 298 -3.97 -44.22 8.82
CA ILE A 298 -2.58 -43.90 8.50
C ILE A 298 -1.88 -43.51 9.79
N GLU A 299 -0.84 -44.24 10.14
CA GLU A 299 0.08 -43.88 11.22
C GLU A 299 1.40 -43.38 10.64
N ILE A 300 1.86 -42.22 11.08
CA ILE A 300 3.12 -41.61 10.66
C ILE A 300 3.97 -41.42 11.91
N GLU A 301 5.14 -42.05 11.95
CA GLU A 301 6.14 -41.82 12.99
C GLU A 301 7.27 -40.96 12.43
N PHE A 302 7.67 -39.95 13.19
CA PHE A 302 8.74 -39.04 12.81
C PHE A 302 9.69 -38.79 13.97
N SER A 303 10.94 -38.47 13.63
CA SER A 303 12.01 -38.24 14.57
C SER A 303 12.77 -36.96 14.21
N ASN A 304 13.71 -36.59 15.08
CA ASN A 304 14.66 -35.52 14.81
C ASN A 304 13.99 -34.18 14.48
N VAL A 305 12.92 -33.84 15.20
CA VAL A 305 12.32 -32.50 15.13
C VAL A 305 13.39 -31.52 15.58
N ASN A 306 14.03 -30.85 14.62
CA ASN A 306 15.09 -29.89 14.93
C ASN A 306 14.46 -28.77 15.76
N GLY A 307 14.64 -28.83 17.08
CA GLY A 307 14.03 -27.95 18.09
C GLY A 307 14.46 -26.49 18.05
N LYS A 308 14.98 -26.02 16.91
CA LYS A 308 15.23 -24.60 16.64
C LYS A 308 14.14 -24.10 15.71
N ASN A 309 13.24 -23.30 16.27
CA ASN A 309 12.21 -22.46 15.63
C ASN A 309 12.75 -21.45 14.57
N ASN A 310 13.85 -21.77 13.88
CA ASN A 310 14.58 -20.87 13.00
C ASN A 310 14.49 -21.26 11.52
N PHE A 311 13.69 -22.27 11.15
CA PHE A 311 13.40 -22.49 9.73
C PHE A 311 12.60 -21.29 9.22
N LYS A 312 13.29 -20.40 8.51
CA LYS A 312 12.73 -19.18 7.94
C LYS A 312 13.04 -19.15 6.46
N VAL A 313 12.02 -19.40 5.66
CA VAL A 313 12.12 -19.27 4.22
C VAL A 313 12.04 -17.79 3.84
N MET A 314 12.98 -17.32 3.02
CA MET A 314 12.84 -16.02 2.37
C MET A 314 11.86 -16.15 1.21
N LEU A 315 10.61 -15.80 1.48
CA LEU A 315 9.55 -15.74 0.47
C LEU A 315 9.35 -14.30 0.05
N LYS A 316 9.18 -14.09 -1.25
CA LYS A 316 8.96 -12.76 -1.83
C LYS A 316 7.56 -12.71 -2.42
N ASP A 317 6.70 -11.89 -1.82
CA ASP A 317 5.38 -11.61 -2.36
C ASP A 317 5.48 -10.84 -3.68
N GLU A 318 4.61 -11.18 -4.63
CA GLU A 318 4.36 -10.44 -5.86
C GLU A 318 2.96 -9.83 -5.72
N GLY A 319 2.83 -8.78 -4.93
CA GLY A 319 1.53 -8.15 -4.67
C GLY A 319 0.90 -7.51 -5.91
N TYR A 320 -0.39 -7.19 -5.84
CA TYR A 320 -1.10 -6.58 -6.97
C TYR A 320 -0.48 -5.25 -7.43
N PHE A 321 0.31 -4.56 -6.59
CA PHE A 321 1.12 -3.39 -6.99
C PHE A 321 2.63 -3.66 -7.18
N SER A 322 3.12 -4.90 -7.09
CA SER A 322 4.56 -5.22 -7.16
C SER A 322 5.20 -4.80 -8.48
N ASP A 323 4.49 -4.95 -9.60
CA ASP A 323 4.98 -4.52 -10.91
C ASP A 323 5.11 -3.01 -11.04
N VAL A 324 4.28 -2.27 -10.30
CA VAL A 324 4.42 -0.81 -10.23
C VAL A 324 5.63 -0.46 -9.39
N ALA A 325 5.93 -1.18 -8.30
CA ALA A 325 7.17 -0.96 -7.55
C ALA A 325 8.43 -1.25 -8.38
N THR A 326 8.46 -2.32 -9.19
CA THR A 326 9.60 -2.68 -10.04
C THR A 326 9.74 -1.77 -11.27
N THR A 327 8.65 -1.45 -11.97
CA THR A 327 8.65 -0.52 -13.12
C THR A 327 8.95 0.92 -12.68
N LEU A 328 8.45 1.34 -11.52
CA LEU A 328 8.84 2.62 -10.93
C LEU A 328 10.32 2.60 -10.50
N SER A 329 10.84 1.50 -9.95
CA SER A 329 12.27 1.43 -9.55
C SER A 329 13.25 1.43 -10.73
N GLN A 330 12.82 0.99 -11.93
CA GLN A 330 13.64 1.03 -13.14
C GLN A 330 13.44 2.30 -13.98
N GLY A 331 12.34 3.04 -13.77
CA GLY A 331 12.04 4.30 -14.48
C GLY A 331 12.25 5.58 -13.64
N PHE A 332 12.47 5.49 -12.33
CA PHE A 332 12.75 6.67 -11.51
C PHE A 332 14.21 7.09 -11.62
N ASN A 333 14.48 8.02 -12.53
CA ASN A 333 15.61 8.91 -12.34
C ASN A 333 15.31 9.77 -11.10
N VAL A 334 16.01 9.54 -9.99
CA VAL A 334 15.86 10.33 -8.75
C VAL A 334 15.98 11.84 -9.03
N GLU A 335 16.72 12.18 -10.07
CA GLU A 335 16.85 13.55 -10.58
C GLU A 335 15.54 14.09 -11.19
N SER A 336 14.74 13.28 -11.89
CA SER A 336 13.45 13.71 -12.45
C SER A 336 12.39 13.87 -11.36
N LEU A 337 12.36 12.99 -10.36
CA LEU A 337 11.48 13.14 -9.19
C LEU A 337 11.85 14.39 -8.39
N GLY A 338 13.15 14.62 -8.15
CA GLY A 338 13.65 15.83 -7.50
C GLY A 338 13.27 17.10 -8.28
N LYS A 339 13.37 17.08 -9.61
CA LYS A 339 12.93 18.18 -10.48
C LYS A 339 11.42 18.40 -10.38
N THR A 340 10.58 17.37 -10.44
CA THR A 340 9.12 17.51 -10.35
C THR A 340 8.66 18.02 -8.99
N ILE A 341 9.20 17.46 -7.89
CA ILE A 341 8.91 17.93 -6.53
C ILE A 341 9.39 19.37 -6.36
N GLY A 342 10.59 19.69 -6.87
CA GLY A 342 11.14 21.04 -6.87
C GLY A 342 10.26 22.04 -7.61
N LYS A 343 9.74 21.68 -8.78
CA LYS A 343 8.83 22.52 -9.58
C LYS A 343 7.50 22.78 -8.89
N VAL A 344 6.87 21.73 -8.34
CA VAL A 344 5.62 21.87 -7.57
C VAL A 344 5.84 22.76 -6.35
N PHE A 345 6.91 22.54 -5.60
CA PHE A 345 7.25 23.37 -4.44
C PHE A 345 7.53 24.83 -4.84
N PHE A 346 8.27 25.05 -5.92
CA PHE A 346 8.57 26.38 -6.43
C PHE A 346 7.31 27.13 -6.88
N GLN A 347 6.48 26.51 -7.73
CA GLN A 347 5.31 27.17 -8.30
C GLN A 347 4.19 27.40 -7.28
N TRP A 348 3.99 26.49 -6.32
CA TRP A 348 2.83 26.53 -5.43
C TRP A 348 3.16 27.09 -4.04
N THR A 349 4.43 27.12 -3.63
CA THR A 349 4.85 27.69 -2.34
C THR A 349 5.72 28.93 -2.54
N ILE A 350 6.80 28.83 -3.31
CA ILE A 350 7.77 29.93 -3.44
C ILE A 350 7.16 31.12 -4.20
N LEU A 351 6.49 30.90 -5.34
CA LEU A 351 5.90 32.00 -6.11
C LEU A 351 4.80 32.76 -5.36
N PRO A 352 3.81 32.12 -4.69
CA PRO A 352 2.82 32.86 -3.91
C PRO A 352 3.41 33.64 -2.74
N ILE A 353 4.39 33.08 -2.03
CA ILE A 353 5.10 33.80 -0.95
C ILE A 353 5.87 35.00 -1.50
N THR A 354 6.56 34.81 -2.63
CA THR A 354 7.29 35.89 -3.31
C THR A 354 6.34 37.00 -3.73
N TYR A 355 5.19 36.63 -4.30
CA TYR A 355 4.15 37.58 -4.68
C TYR A 355 3.63 38.38 -3.47
N LEU A 356 3.31 37.70 -2.37
CA LEU A 356 2.88 38.35 -1.13
C LEU A 356 3.95 39.31 -0.60
N THR A 357 5.22 38.92 -0.68
CA THR A 357 6.35 39.76 -0.27
C THR A 357 6.46 41.03 -1.12
N ILE A 358 6.21 40.91 -2.43
CA ILE A 358 6.12 42.05 -3.34
C ILE A 358 4.95 42.96 -2.93
N LEU A 359 3.76 42.40 -2.67
CA LEU A 359 2.59 43.18 -2.23
C LEU A 359 2.82 43.92 -0.91
N ILE A 360 3.45 43.25 0.07
CA ILE A 360 3.81 43.85 1.36
C ILE A 360 4.82 44.99 1.14
N SER A 361 5.79 44.81 0.25
CA SER A 361 6.81 45.82 -0.06
C SER A 361 6.20 47.05 -0.74
N ILE A 362 5.28 46.85 -1.69
CA ILE A 362 4.52 47.93 -2.34
C ILE A 362 3.65 48.64 -1.31
N THR A 363 2.94 47.89 -0.47
CA THR A 363 2.09 48.42 0.60
C THR A 363 2.89 49.30 1.56
N TYR A 364 4.06 48.85 2.00
CA TYR A 364 4.91 49.61 2.92
C TYR A 364 5.44 50.89 2.27
N SER A 365 5.89 50.80 1.02
CA SER A 365 6.40 51.95 0.26
C SER A 365 5.31 52.99 0.01
N PHE A 366 4.09 52.54 -0.32
CA PHE A 366 2.94 53.41 -0.53
C PHE A 366 2.46 54.04 0.78
N ALA A 367 2.42 53.27 1.87
CA ALA A 367 2.13 53.78 3.20
C ALA A 367 3.14 54.84 3.66
N TYR A 368 4.43 54.67 3.33
CA TYR A 368 5.47 55.64 3.63
C TYR A 368 5.26 56.95 2.88
N ALA A 369 4.89 56.88 1.59
CA ALA A 369 4.57 58.03 0.77
C ALA A 369 3.35 58.79 1.32
N LEU A 370 2.30 58.07 1.71
CA LEU A 370 1.10 58.66 2.33
C LEU A 370 1.41 59.26 3.71
N GLY A 371 2.14 58.54 4.56
CA GLY A 371 2.44 58.90 5.95
C GLY A 371 3.46 60.03 6.15
N GLY A 372 4.10 60.51 5.07
CA GLY A 372 4.91 61.73 5.09
C GLY A 372 6.17 61.66 5.97
N ARG A 373 6.86 60.51 6.00
CA ARG A 373 8.18 60.42 6.63
C ARG A 373 9.23 61.12 5.75
N LYS A 374 9.44 62.43 5.94
CA LYS A 374 10.60 63.13 5.36
C LYS A 374 11.89 62.47 5.86
N LEU A 375 12.77 61.99 4.98
CA LEU A 375 14.20 62.00 5.28
C LEU A 375 14.56 63.47 5.50
N ARG A 376 14.91 63.84 6.73
CA ARG A 376 15.57 65.13 6.97
C ARG A 376 16.94 65.01 6.33
N ILE A 377 17.09 65.49 5.10
CA ILE A 377 18.42 65.79 4.56
C ILE A 377 18.95 66.94 5.44
N PRO A 378 20.01 66.75 6.24
CA PRO A 378 20.57 67.85 7.01
C PRO A 378 21.28 68.79 6.03
N ILE A 379 20.61 69.88 5.66
CA ILE A 379 21.28 70.99 4.98
C ILE A 379 22.10 71.69 6.07
N ARG A 380 23.40 71.43 6.11
CA ARG A 380 24.35 72.18 6.91
C ARG A 380 24.56 73.53 6.22
N ASN A 381 23.88 74.57 6.69
CA ASN A 381 24.21 75.94 6.30
C ASN A 381 25.60 76.25 6.87
N TYR A 382 26.59 76.37 5.99
CA TYR A 382 27.82 77.07 6.32
C TYR A 382 27.53 78.57 6.18
N VAL A 383 27.52 79.27 7.32
CA VAL A 383 27.71 80.72 7.40
C VAL A 383 29.20 80.99 7.42
#